data_AF-A0A1H5RJS6-F1
#
_entry.id   AF-A0A1H5RJS6-F1
#
_cell.length_a   1.000
_cell.length_b   1.000
_cell.length_c   1.000
_cell.angle_alpha   90.00
_cell.angle_beta   90.00
_cell.angle_gamma   90.00
#
_symmetry.space_group_name_H-M   'P 1'
#
loop_
_entity.id
_entity.type
_entity.pdbx_description
1 polymer ?
#
loop_
_entity_poly.entity_id
_entity_poly.type
_entity_poly.pdbx_seq_one_letter_code
_entity_poly.pdbx_strand_id
1 'polypeptide(L)'
;MADSTVFTSVSGLAGAQMMELAESRRFTVDEATGTKMIEALEGTLRTLEKHWDALQRLREVPAMGATATARWASAQMESTAGREQDLLSQLEAARQHLPRYIEAIRLAIRNHANTPSPRD
;
A
#
# COMPACT_ATOMS: atom_id res chain seq x y z
N MET A 1 9.45 -9.48 -35.63
CA MET A 1 9.08 -10.10 -34.34
C MET A 1 10.19 -9.74 -33.36
N ALA A 2 9.93 -8.79 -32.46
CA ALA A 2 10.85 -8.43 -31.40
C ALA A 2 10.04 -8.24 -30.12
N ASP A 3 10.19 -9.25 -29.28
CA ASP A 3 10.09 -9.33 -27.83
C ASP A 3 9.32 -8.24 -27.09
N SER A 4 8.14 -8.61 -26.58
CA SER A 4 7.41 -7.83 -25.59
C SER A 4 8.05 -8.08 -24.22
N THR A 5 8.95 -7.19 -23.83
CA THR A 5 9.44 -7.11 -22.45
C THR A 5 8.25 -6.87 -21.53
N VAL A 6 7.88 -7.90 -20.78
CA VAL A 6 6.81 -7.87 -19.79
C VAL A 6 7.24 -6.93 -18.67
N PHE A 7 6.88 -5.65 -18.76
CA PHE A 7 6.74 -4.82 -17.57
C PHE A 7 5.50 -5.33 -16.82
N THR A 8 5.68 -6.39 -16.03
CA THR A 8 4.69 -6.79 -15.03
C THR A 8 4.60 -5.63 -14.05
N SER A 9 3.59 -4.79 -14.23
CA SER A 9 3.20 -3.78 -13.26
C SER A 9 3.10 -4.45 -11.89
N VAL A 10 3.96 -4.03 -10.95
CA VAL A 10 3.99 -4.50 -9.54
C VAL A 10 2.72 -4.06 -8.78
N SER A 11 1.72 -3.53 -9.47
CA SER A 11 0.39 -3.23 -8.97
C SER A 11 -0.40 -4.52 -8.74
N GLY A 12 -0.14 -5.22 -7.64
CA GLY A 12 -1.07 -6.24 -7.14
C GLY A 12 -0.49 -7.56 -6.63
N LEU A 13 0.81 -7.64 -6.28
CA LEU A 13 1.26 -8.74 -5.42
C LEU A 13 0.61 -8.56 -4.05
N ALA A 14 -0.50 -9.26 -3.80
CA ALA A 14 -1.14 -9.29 -2.49
C ALA A 14 -0.08 -9.67 -1.44
N GLY A 15 -0.03 -8.98 -0.30
CA GLY A 15 1.01 -9.22 0.73
C GLY A 15 1.14 -10.66 1.21
N ALA A 16 0.09 -11.47 1.03
CA ALA A 16 0.17 -12.91 1.22
C ALA A 16 1.11 -13.60 0.20
N GLN A 17 1.03 -13.27 -1.09
CA GLN A 17 1.92 -13.82 -2.12
C GLN A 17 3.36 -13.34 -1.95
N MET A 18 3.59 -12.09 -1.54
CA MET A 18 4.95 -11.62 -1.27
C MET A 18 5.57 -12.35 -0.07
N MET A 19 4.77 -12.63 0.96
CA MET A 19 5.20 -13.44 2.10
C MET A 19 5.52 -14.88 1.69
N GLU A 20 4.67 -15.51 0.88
CA GLU A 20 4.89 -16.87 0.35
C GLU A 20 6.17 -16.97 -0.50
N LEU A 21 6.46 -15.93 -1.30
CA LEU A 21 7.70 -15.84 -2.08
C LEU A 21 8.94 -15.66 -1.19
N ALA A 22 8.84 -14.89 -0.11
CA ALA A 22 9.91 -14.73 0.88
C ALA A 22 10.15 -16.03 1.67
N GLU A 23 9.07 -16.71 2.09
CA GLU A 23 9.12 -17.99 2.80
C GLU A 23 9.71 -19.11 1.94
N SER A 24 9.36 -19.16 0.66
CA SER A 24 9.88 -20.17 -0.28
C SER A 24 11.33 -19.96 -0.71
N ARG A 25 12.01 -18.90 -0.23
CA ARG A 25 13.38 -18.49 -0.62
C ARG A 25 13.56 -18.23 -2.13
N ARG A 26 12.47 -18.11 -2.88
CA ARG A 26 12.49 -17.79 -4.33
C ARG A 26 12.54 -16.30 -4.62
N PHE A 27 12.50 -15.48 -3.57
CA PHE A 27 12.67 -14.04 -3.62
C PHE A 27 13.85 -13.65 -2.72
N THR A 28 14.96 -13.27 -3.35
CA THR A 28 16.17 -12.79 -2.67
C THR A 28 16.34 -11.31 -2.94
N VAL A 29 16.43 -10.53 -1.86
CA VAL A 29 16.76 -9.11 -1.89
C VAL A 29 18.01 -8.94 -1.04
N ASP A 30 19.02 -8.26 -1.58
CA ASP A 30 20.23 -7.94 -0.83
C ASP A 30 19.93 -6.94 0.30
N GLU A 31 20.78 -6.90 1.32
CA GLU A 31 20.54 -6.11 2.52
C GLU A 31 20.41 -4.60 2.24
N ALA A 32 21.24 -4.06 1.35
CA ALA A 32 21.23 -2.63 1.04
C ALA A 32 19.95 -2.22 0.31
N THR A 33 19.51 -3.01 -0.66
CA THR A 33 18.24 -2.79 -1.38
C THR A 33 17.04 -2.97 -0.45
N GLY A 34 17.02 -4.05 0.34
CA GLY A 34 15.92 -4.35 1.24
C GLY A 34 15.74 -3.30 2.34
N THR A 35 16.84 -2.76 2.88
CA THR A 35 16.80 -1.67 3.86
C THR A 35 16.15 -0.42 3.28
N LYS A 36 16.53 0.00 2.06
CA LYS A 36 15.91 1.16 1.39
C LYS A 36 14.42 0.97 1.13
N MET A 37 14.02 -0.25 0.76
CA MET A 37 12.60 -0.59 0.57
C MET A 37 11.83 -0.48 1.89
N ILE A 38 12.37 -1.01 2.99
CA ILE A 38 11.78 -0.90 4.33
C ILE A 38 11.65 0.56 4.74
N GLU A 39 12.71 1.37 4.60
CA GLU A 39 12.70 2.79 4.96
C GLU A 39 11.61 3.57 4.21
N ALA A 40 11.45 3.31 2.91
CA ALA A 40 10.42 3.92 2.10
C ALA A 40 9.01 3.54 2.58
N LEU A 41 8.76 2.24 2.79
CA LEU A 41 7.45 1.74 3.25
C LEU A 41 7.10 2.24 4.65
N GLU A 42 8.07 2.25 5.57
CA GLU A 42 7.90 2.83 6.90
C GLU A 42 7.66 4.34 6.85
N GLY A 43 8.35 5.06 5.95
CA GLY A 43 8.12 6.50 5.73
C GLY A 43 6.71 6.81 5.23
N THR A 44 6.20 6.01 4.29
CA THR A 44 4.83 6.10 3.80
C THR A 44 3.83 5.76 4.90
N LEU A 45 4.03 4.68 5.65
CA LEU A 45 3.15 4.27 6.74
C LEU A 45 3.08 5.35 7.83
N ARG A 46 4.21 5.90 8.27
CA ARG A 46 4.25 7.00 9.25
C ARG A 46 3.50 8.23 8.76
N THR A 47 3.66 8.60 7.49
CA THR A 47 2.93 9.72 6.89
C THR A 47 1.43 9.45 6.89
N LEU A 48 1.02 8.24 6.54
CA LEU A 48 -0.37 7.84 6.50
C LEU A 48 -1.01 7.82 7.89
N GLU A 49 -0.32 7.25 8.88
CA GLU A 49 -0.76 7.23 10.28
C GLU A 49 -0.89 8.64 10.86
N LYS A 50 0.06 9.53 10.57
CA LYS A 50 0.02 10.93 11.03
C LYS A 50 -1.21 11.68 10.57
N HIS A 51 -1.71 11.40 9.36
CA HIS A 51 -2.83 12.12 8.76
C HIS A 51 -4.15 11.35 8.81
N TRP A 52 -4.16 10.16 9.43
CA TRP A 52 -5.28 9.25 9.35
C TRP A 52 -6.58 9.84 9.92
N ASP A 53 -6.53 10.50 11.07
CA ASP A 53 -7.70 11.10 11.70
C ASP A 53 -8.33 12.21 10.83
N ALA A 54 -7.49 12.97 10.11
CA ALA A 54 -7.98 14.00 9.18
C ALA A 54 -8.65 13.36 7.96
N LEU A 55 -8.09 12.28 7.43
CA LEU A 55 -8.64 11.53 6.31
C LEU A 55 -9.96 10.84 6.66
N GLN A 56 -10.12 10.32 7.88
CA GLN A 56 -11.36 9.68 8.32
C GLN A 56 -12.56 10.63 8.34
N ARG A 57 -12.35 11.92 8.61
CA ARG A 57 -13.41 12.93 8.62
C ARG A 57 -14.06 13.14 7.25
N LEU A 58 -13.36 12.81 6.15
CA LEU A 58 -13.93 12.86 4.80
C LEU A 58 -15.06 11.83 4.59
N ARG A 59 -15.20 10.84 5.48
CA ARG A 59 -16.34 9.91 5.46
C ARG A 59 -17.65 10.54 5.92
N GLU A 60 -17.58 11.66 6.64
CA GLU A 60 -18.74 12.30 7.25
C GLU A 60 -19.33 13.34 6.27
N VAL A 61 -20.51 13.07 5.72
CA VAL A 61 -21.26 14.05 4.90
C VAL A 61 -22.36 14.67 5.76
N PRO A 62 -22.23 15.93 6.21
CA PRO A 62 -23.27 16.56 7.01
C PRO A 62 -24.48 16.96 6.16
N ALA A 63 -25.69 16.68 6.65
CA ALA A 63 -26.93 17.12 6.01
C ALA A 63 -27.08 18.65 6.12
N MET A 64 -27.23 19.34 4.98
CA MET A 64 -27.22 20.82 4.91
C MET A 64 -28.61 21.48 4.91
N GLY A 65 -29.69 20.71 5.05
CA GLY A 65 -31.07 21.20 5.14
C GLY A 65 -31.93 20.96 3.90
N ALA A 66 -33.16 21.50 3.88
CA ALA A 66 -34.21 21.09 2.94
C ALA A 66 -34.44 22.03 1.74
N THR A 67 -33.73 23.15 1.63
CA THR A 67 -33.87 24.08 0.49
C THR A 67 -33.34 23.45 -0.80
N ALA A 68 -33.79 23.92 -1.96
CA ALA A 68 -33.32 23.40 -3.26
C ALA A 68 -31.80 23.54 -3.41
N THR A 69 -31.23 24.68 -2.96
CA THR A 69 -29.79 24.92 -2.94
C THR A 69 -29.04 24.00 -1.98
N ALA A 70 -29.60 23.74 -0.79
CA ALA A 70 -29.01 22.80 0.17
C ALA A 70 -29.01 21.36 -0.39
N ARG A 71 -30.09 20.91 -1.04
CA ARG A 71 -30.14 19.58 -1.67
C ARG A 71 -29.15 19.44 -2.82
N TRP A 72 -28.99 20.47 -3.66
CA TRP A 72 -27.98 20.47 -4.73
C TRP A 72 -26.56 20.38 -4.14
N ALA A 73 -26.26 21.18 -3.11
CA ALA A 73 -24.96 21.16 -2.45
C ALA A 73 -24.69 19.80 -1.79
N SER A 74 -25.68 19.22 -1.10
CA SER A 74 -25.58 17.87 -0.54
C SER A 74 -25.33 16.81 -1.61
N ALA A 75 -26.02 16.84 -2.75
CA ALA A 75 -25.78 15.90 -3.85
C ALA A 75 -24.36 16.04 -4.45
N GLN A 76 -23.85 17.26 -4.57
CA GLN A 76 -22.48 17.51 -5.04
C GLN A 76 -21.43 17.02 -4.04
N MET A 77 -21.69 17.21 -2.74
CA MET A 77 -20.84 16.68 -1.67
C MET A 77 -20.89 15.16 -1.60
N GLU A 78 -22.05 14.52 -1.76
CA GLU A 78 -22.19 13.06 -1.83
C GLU A 78 -21.42 12.48 -3.02
N SER A 79 -21.50 13.11 -4.21
CA SER A 79 -20.73 12.71 -5.39
C SER A 79 -19.22 12.82 -5.18
N THR A 80 -18.78 13.83 -4.44
CA THR A 80 -17.36 14.04 -4.11
C THR A 80 -16.91 13.05 -3.04
N ALA A 81 -17.70 12.89 -1.99
CA ALA A 81 -17.48 11.93 -0.92
C ALA A 81 -17.43 10.49 -1.44
N GLY A 82 -18.24 10.11 -2.42
CA GLY A 82 -18.16 8.77 -3.03
C GLY A 82 -16.80 8.49 -3.68
N ARG A 83 -16.25 9.45 -4.43
CA ARG A 83 -14.90 9.34 -5.02
C ARG A 83 -13.81 9.36 -3.95
N GLU A 84 -13.98 10.16 -2.90
CA GLU A 84 -13.05 10.23 -1.77
C GLU A 84 -13.09 8.97 -0.90
N GLN A 85 -14.25 8.32 -0.77
CA GLN A 85 -14.42 7.06 -0.06
C GLN A 85 -13.66 5.93 -0.76
N ASP A 86 -13.70 5.85 -2.09
CA ASP A 86 -12.91 4.87 -2.85
C ASP A 86 -11.41 5.04 -2.62
N LEU A 87 -10.91 6.28 -2.63
CA LEU A 87 -9.51 6.58 -2.32
C LEU A 87 -9.18 6.27 -0.85
N LEU A 88 -10.06 6.65 0.08
CA LEU A 88 -9.85 6.41 1.50
C LEU A 88 -9.83 4.92 1.84
N SER A 89 -10.67 4.12 1.21
CA SER A 89 -10.65 2.66 1.34
C SER A 89 -9.36 2.05 0.80
N GLN A 90 -8.80 2.59 -0.29
CA GLN A 90 -7.47 2.17 -0.77
C GLN A 90 -6.35 2.55 0.21
N LEU A 91 -6.43 3.74 0.81
CA LEU A 91 -5.49 4.16 1.85
C LEU A 91 -5.63 3.30 3.12
N GLU A 92 -6.85 2.92 3.50
CA GLU A 92 -7.12 1.99 4.60
C GLU A 92 -6.46 0.63 4.35
N ALA A 93 -6.68 0.06 3.16
CA ALA A 93 -6.08 -1.20 2.76
C ALA A 93 -4.54 -1.11 2.74
N ALA A 94 -3.97 -0.02 2.20
CA ALA A 94 -2.53 0.21 2.21
C ALA A 94 -1.99 0.25 3.66
N ARG A 95 -2.63 0.97 4.57
CA ARG A 95 -2.26 1.03 5.99
C ARG A 95 -2.21 -0.35 6.64
N GLN A 96 -3.17 -1.22 6.31
CA GLN A 96 -3.25 -2.58 6.85
C GLN A 96 -2.20 -3.52 6.25
N HIS A 97 -1.83 -3.33 4.98
CA HIS A 97 -0.93 -4.24 4.28
C HIS A 97 0.56 -3.86 4.37
N LEU A 98 0.88 -2.58 4.49
CA LEU A 98 2.27 -2.09 4.54
C LEU A 98 3.14 -2.79 5.60
N PRO A 99 2.67 -3.03 6.85
CA PRO A 99 3.44 -3.77 7.85
C PRO A 99 3.84 -5.18 7.39
N ARG A 100 2.93 -5.89 6.71
CA ARG A 100 3.19 -7.25 6.21
C ARG A 100 4.22 -7.26 5.08
N TYR A 101 4.22 -6.25 4.22
CA TYR A 101 5.27 -6.10 3.20
C TYR A 101 6.65 -5.85 3.83
N ILE A 102 6.72 -5.01 4.87
CA ILE A 102 7.96 -4.75 5.63
C ILE A 102 8.50 -6.05 6.24
N GLU A 103 7.63 -6.86 6.85
CA GLU A 103 8.01 -8.16 7.42
C GLU A 103 8.53 -9.15 6.37
N ALA A 104 7.86 -9.24 5.22
CA ALA A 104 8.29 -10.09 4.11
C ALA A 104 9.68 -9.70 3.59
N ILE A 105 9.95 -8.39 3.44
CA ILE A 105 11.27 -7.89 3.00
C ILE A 105 12.34 -8.21 4.05
N ARG A 106 12.04 -8.00 5.35
CA ARG A 106 12.96 -8.38 6.45
C ARG A 106 13.28 -9.87 6.42
N LEU A 107 12.30 -10.73 6.12
CA LEU A 107 12.51 -12.17 5.97
C LEU A 107 13.39 -12.49 4.76
N ALA A 108 13.15 -11.85 3.62
CA ALA A 108 13.93 -12.04 2.40
C ALA A 108 15.42 -11.67 2.60
N ILE A 109 15.71 -10.55 3.29
CA ILE A 109 17.08 -10.15 3.64
C ILE A 109 17.77 -11.23 4.49
N ARG A 110 17.10 -11.72 5.54
CA ARG A 110 17.65 -12.78 6.40
C ARG A 110 17.91 -14.07 5.63
N ASN A 111 17.02 -14.44 4.72
CA ASN A 111 17.19 -15.65 3.90
C ASN A 111 18.38 -15.52 2.94
N HIS A 112 18.60 -14.34 2.36
CA HIS A 112 19.76 -14.06 1.53
C HIS A 112 21.07 -14.19 2.33
N ALA A 113 21.17 -13.55 3.51
CA ALA A 113 22.38 -13.58 4.34
C ALA A 113 22.76 -14.99 4.85
N ASN A 114 21.79 -15.89 4.99
CA ASN A 114 22.00 -17.27 5.46
C ASN A 114 22.22 -18.28 4.33
N THR A 115 22.21 -17.85 3.06
CA THR A 115 22.49 -18.74 1.93
C THR A 115 24.00 -18.79 1.73
N PRO A 116 24.68 -19.94 1.96
CA PRO A 116 26.11 -20.03 1.75
C PRO A 116 26.42 -19.75 0.28
N SER A 117 27.31 -18.78 0.02
CA SER A 117 27.87 -18.59 -1.31
C SER A 117 28.48 -19.92 -1.77
N PRO A 118 28.27 -20.36 -3.02
CA PRO A 118 29.00 -21.50 -3.55
C PRO A 118 30.49 -21.17 -3.37
N ARG A 119 31.22 -22.04 -2.66
CA ARG A 119 32.68 -21.91 -2.55
C ARG A 119 33.27 -22.09 -3.94
N ASP A 120 34.07 -21.13 -4.37
CA ASP A 120 35.11 -21.31 -5.39
C ASP A 120 36.18 -22.30 -4.90
#